data_AF-A0AAP3BFH5-F1
#
_entry.id   AF-A0AAP3BFH5-F1
#
_cell.length_a   1.000
_cell.length_b   1.000
_cell.length_c   1.000
_cell.angle_alpha   90.00
_cell.angle_beta   90.00
_cell.angle_gamma   90.00
#
_symmetry.space_group_name_H-M   'P 1'
#
loop_
_entity.id
_entity.type
_entity.pdbx_description
1 polymer ?
#
loop_
_entity_poly.entity_id
_entity_poly.type
_entity_poly.pdbx_seq_one_letter_code
_entity_poly.pdbx_strand_id
1 'polypeptide(L)'
;MAEIVNKYPVGIQTFEMIREEGYLYVDKTKYIVDFRKKGMRNIFLSRPRRFGKSLFASTLQAYFEGKRELFEGLAIADYEKDWVKYPVLHFDMSGAKHVDGEGLKHYLDLQLKPFEELYGSDEDELYPNDRLDGLVKRAHKQAGMKVVVIIDEYDAPLLDVVHEKENLAELRLIMQNFYSPLKKLGPHLEFLFITGITKFSQLSIFSELNNLDNISMFDQYSAICGISKTELTTVMKPDVEALGKALGVSYEDCLEELRQYYDGYHFSEHSEDVFNPFSLIRALSGQKIGAYWFGSGTPSYLIKGLQKYHVNVTDIEQKSVSVDDFDVSPEQMTSALPLLYQSGYLTIKQYKPFTKSYKLGYPNQEVKIGMEKLLAVIYDSTQRTISDWIIKEG
;
A
#
# COMPACT_ATOMS: atom_id res chain seq x y z
N MET A 1 -32.56 10.20 13.07
CA MET A 1 -32.04 9.56 11.84
C MET A 1 -30.55 9.85 11.80
N ALA A 2 -29.71 8.88 11.49
CA ALA A 2 -28.28 9.11 11.41
C ALA A 2 -27.98 10.12 10.29
N GLU A 3 -27.19 11.14 10.60
CA GLU A 3 -26.87 12.24 9.67
C GLU A 3 -25.62 11.87 8.89
N ILE A 4 -25.75 11.51 7.61
CA ILE A 4 -24.59 11.28 6.74
C ILE A 4 -24.17 12.62 6.15
N VAL A 5 -23.05 13.16 6.62
CA VAL A 5 -22.55 14.50 6.24
C VAL A 5 -21.71 14.51 4.96
N ASN A 6 -21.18 13.35 4.56
CA ASN A 6 -20.32 13.20 3.39
C ASN A 6 -20.65 11.95 2.58
N LYS A 7 -20.27 11.97 1.29
CA LYS A 7 -20.29 10.79 0.41
C LYS A 7 -18.96 10.03 0.58
N TYR A 8 -18.97 8.86 1.19
CA TYR A 8 -17.74 8.15 1.55
C TYR A 8 -17.23 7.22 0.43
N PRO A 9 -15.91 7.24 0.08
CA PRO A 9 -15.34 6.44 -1.01
C PRO A 9 -15.04 4.99 -0.58
N VAL A 10 -16.07 4.28 -0.10
CA VAL A 10 -15.90 2.93 0.43
C VAL A 10 -15.56 1.95 -0.71
N GLY A 11 -14.30 1.53 -0.76
CA GLY A 11 -13.80 0.60 -1.80
C GLY A 11 -13.47 1.27 -3.14
N ILE A 12 -13.55 2.59 -3.23
CA ILE A 12 -13.15 3.34 -4.41
C ILE A 12 -11.67 3.72 -4.26
N GLN A 13 -10.86 3.37 -5.25
CA GLN A 13 -9.42 3.63 -5.25
C GLN A 13 -9.00 4.55 -6.39
N THR A 14 -9.92 4.95 -7.26
CA THR A 14 -9.66 5.86 -8.37
C THR A 14 -9.84 7.31 -7.91
N PHE A 15 -8.77 8.10 -8.00
CA PHE A 15 -8.79 9.50 -7.61
C PHE A 15 -9.79 10.31 -8.45
N GLU A 16 -9.83 10.10 -9.76
CA GLU A 16 -10.75 10.76 -10.69
C GLU A 16 -12.22 10.56 -10.28
N MET A 17 -12.65 9.30 -10.07
CA MET A 17 -14.01 9.00 -9.60
C MET A 17 -14.34 9.70 -8.27
N ILE A 18 -13.38 9.73 -7.33
CA ILE A 18 -13.58 10.39 -6.04
C ILE A 18 -13.84 11.89 -6.22
N ARG A 19 -13.08 12.54 -7.11
CA ARG A 19 -13.20 13.99 -7.36
C ARG A 19 -14.43 14.33 -8.18
N GLU A 20 -14.69 13.62 -9.27
CA GLU A 20 -15.82 13.89 -10.17
C GLU A 20 -17.17 13.61 -9.52
N GLU A 21 -17.28 12.54 -8.74
CA GLU A 21 -18.53 12.17 -8.10
C GLU A 21 -18.74 12.75 -6.69
N GLY A 22 -17.85 13.66 -6.26
CA GLY A 22 -17.97 14.40 -5.00
C GLY A 22 -17.84 13.53 -3.76
N TYR A 23 -17.00 12.50 -3.78
CA TYR A 23 -16.66 11.72 -2.59
C TYR A 23 -15.71 12.49 -1.66
N LEU A 24 -15.76 12.19 -0.36
CA LEU A 24 -14.82 12.70 0.63
C LEU A 24 -13.40 12.30 0.23
N TYR A 25 -12.54 13.30 0.05
CA TYR A 25 -11.12 13.13 -0.20
C TYR A 25 -10.31 13.92 0.83
N VAL A 26 -9.44 13.22 1.56
CA VAL A 26 -8.47 13.84 2.47
C VAL A 26 -7.20 14.12 1.67
N ASP A 27 -6.86 15.40 1.53
CA ASP A 27 -5.82 15.85 0.62
C ASP A 27 -4.41 15.40 1.01
N LYS A 28 -3.79 14.57 0.15
CA LYS A 28 -2.40 14.10 0.26
C LYS A 28 -1.46 14.75 -0.74
N THR A 29 -1.93 15.69 -1.55
CA THR A 29 -1.17 16.25 -2.67
C THR A 29 0.01 17.14 -2.21
N LYS A 30 0.01 17.58 -0.95
CA LYS A 30 1.18 18.23 -0.31
C LYS A 30 2.45 17.38 -0.39
N TYR A 31 2.34 16.05 -0.37
CA TYR A 31 3.49 15.15 -0.49
C TYR A 31 4.06 15.13 -1.90
N ILE A 32 3.19 15.24 -2.92
CA ILE A 32 3.61 15.37 -4.32
C ILE A 32 4.39 16.68 -4.50
N VAL A 33 3.89 17.78 -3.93
CA VAL A 33 4.62 19.08 -3.92
C VAL A 33 6.01 18.94 -3.32
N ASP A 34 6.13 18.23 -2.19
CA ASP A 34 7.41 17.99 -1.52
C ASP A 34 8.36 17.15 -2.39
N PHE A 35 7.86 16.10 -3.04
CA PHE A 35 8.65 15.30 -4.00
C PHE A 35 9.20 16.16 -5.14
N ARG A 36 8.37 17.03 -5.74
CA ARG A 36 8.78 17.93 -6.82
C ARG A 36 9.84 18.94 -6.36
N LYS A 37 9.63 19.56 -5.20
CA LYS A 37 10.59 20.53 -4.63
C LYS A 37 11.94 19.91 -4.29
N LYS A 38 11.94 18.66 -3.80
CA LYS A 38 13.17 17.92 -3.46
C LYS A 38 13.81 17.23 -4.66
N GLY A 39 13.18 17.26 -5.82
CA GLY A 39 13.67 16.57 -7.02
C GLY A 39 13.67 15.05 -6.89
N MET A 40 12.80 14.49 -6.03
CA MET A 40 12.67 13.04 -5.85
C MET A 40 12.00 12.43 -7.09
N ARG A 41 12.65 11.42 -7.68
CA ARG A 41 12.18 10.81 -8.95
C ARG A 41 11.88 9.33 -8.87
N ASN A 42 12.56 8.59 -7.99
CA ASN A 42 12.39 7.14 -7.88
C ASN A 42 11.93 6.84 -6.46
N ILE A 43 10.64 6.62 -6.26
CA ILE A 43 10.04 6.52 -4.94
C ILE A 43 9.48 5.11 -4.74
N PHE A 44 9.81 4.53 -3.59
CA PHE A 44 9.21 3.30 -3.11
C PHE A 44 8.39 3.56 -1.84
N LEU A 45 7.14 3.11 -1.82
CA LEU A 45 6.25 3.21 -0.66
C LEU A 45 5.62 1.86 -0.33
N SER A 46 5.86 1.36 0.88
CA SER A 46 5.16 0.21 1.44
C SER A 46 4.26 0.64 2.58
N ARG A 47 3.01 0.17 2.52
CA ARG A 47 1.99 0.36 3.57
C ARG A 47 1.10 -0.88 3.63
N PRO A 48 0.45 -1.15 4.77
CA PRO A 48 -0.47 -2.28 4.89
C PRO A 48 -1.61 -2.25 3.85
N ARG A 49 -2.27 -3.39 3.69
CA ARG A 49 -3.44 -3.52 2.80
C ARG A 49 -4.50 -2.48 3.18
N ARG A 50 -5.13 -1.85 2.18
CA ARG A 50 -6.20 -0.85 2.34
C ARG A 50 -5.84 0.44 3.07
N PHE A 51 -4.57 0.83 3.07
CA PHE A 51 -4.13 2.14 3.57
C PHE A 51 -4.24 3.29 2.55
N GLY A 52 -4.71 3.02 1.32
CA GLY A 52 -4.86 4.05 0.28
C GLY A 52 -3.65 4.20 -0.65
N LYS A 53 -2.81 3.16 -0.76
CA LYS A 53 -1.68 3.12 -1.71
C LYS A 53 -2.14 3.33 -3.16
N SER A 54 -3.09 2.52 -3.62
CA SER A 54 -3.66 2.60 -4.97
C SER A 54 -4.36 3.93 -5.24
N LEU A 55 -5.01 4.50 -4.21
CA LEU A 55 -5.56 5.85 -4.30
C LEU A 55 -4.47 6.91 -4.51
N PHE A 56 -3.35 6.80 -3.80
CA PHE A 56 -2.23 7.70 -3.98
C PHE A 56 -1.56 7.49 -5.35
N ALA A 57 -1.41 6.25 -5.82
CA ALA A 57 -0.92 5.91 -7.16
C ALA A 57 -1.84 6.51 -8.26
N SER A 58 -3.15 6.38 -8.13
CA SER A 58 -4.14 7.00 -9.01
C SER A 58 -4.10 8.55 -8.95
N THR A 59 -3.82 9.13 -7.78
CA THR A 59 -3.61 10.58 -7.63
C THR A 59 -2.36 11.03 -8.39
N LEU A 60 -1.26 10.29 -8.29
CA LEU A 60 -0.02 10.56 -9.05
C LEU A 60 -0.27 10.45 -10.56
N GLN A 61 -0.98 9.41 -11.01
CA GLN A 61 -1.35 9.25 -12.42
C GLN A 61 -2.09 10.50 -12.93
N ALA A 62 -3.17 10.91 -12.25
CA ALA A 62 -3.95 12.08 -12.65
C ALA A 62 -3.13 13.37 -12.67
N TYR A 63 -2.19 13.53 -11.73
CA TYR A 63 -1.29 14.68 -11.68
C TYR A 63 -0.36 14.71 -12.91
N PHE A 64 0.31 13.60 -13.22
CA PHE A 64 1.25 13.53 -14.34
C PHE A 64 0.56 13.51 -15.72
N GLU A 65 -0.69 13.05 -15.81
CA GLU A 65 -1.53 13.19 -17.00
C GLU A 65 -2.02 14.64 -17.22
N GLY A 66 -1.79 15.52 -16.24
CA GLY A 66 -2.13 16.95 -16.30
C GLY A 66 -3.65 17.22 -16.19
N LYS A 67 -4.39 16.38 -15.46
CA LYS A 67 -5.83 16.53 -15.20
C LYS A 67 -6.13 17.61 -14.15
N ARG A 68 -5.77 18.86 -14.46
CA ARG A 68 -5.79 20.03 -13.55
C ARG A 68 -7.08 20.18 -12.77
N GLU A 69 -8.21 20.03 -13.44
CA GLU A 69 -9.57 20.18 -12.91
C GLU A 69 -9.83 19.31 -11.68
N LEU A 70 -9.21 18.13 -11.59
CA LEU A 70 -9.38 17.22 -10.45
C LEU A 70 -8.70 17.74 -9.18
N PHE A 71 -7.75 18.67 -9.30
CA PHE A 71 -6.94 19.16 -8.20
C PHE A 71 -7.39 20.52 -7.64
N GLU A 72 -8.48 21.08 -8.14
CA GLU A 72 -9.01 22.33 -7.61
C GLU A 72 -9.30 22.23 -6.10
N GLY A 73 -8.78 23.19 -5.34
CA GLY A 73 -8.87 23.24 -3.87
C GLY A 73 -7.92 22.30 -3.12
N LEU A 74 -7.02 21.58 -3.81
CA LEU A 74 -5.99 20.75 -3.19
C LEU A 74 -4.64 21.48 -3.14
N ALA A 75 -3.77 21.12 -2.19
CA ALA A 75 -2.49 21.76 -1.91
C ALA A 75 -1.57 21.84 -3.15
N ILE A 76 -1.64 20.87 -4.07
CA ILE A 76 -0.82 20.91 -5.29
C ILE A 76 -1.26 21.97 -6.29
N ALA A 77 -2.53 22.40 -6.31
CA ALA A 77 -2.98 23.44 -7.23
C ALA A 77 -2.34 24.82 -6.94
N ASP A 78 -1.97 25.06 -5.68
CA ASP A 78 -1.23 26.26 -5.31
C ASP A 78 0.21 26.24 -5.79
N TYR A 79 0.80 25.04 -5.93
CA TYR A 79 2.18 24.85 -6.38
C TYR A 79 2.31 24.71 -7.91
N GLU A 80 1.52 23.84 -8.53
CA GLU A 80 1.60 23.51 -9.95
C GLU A 80 0.88 24.55 -10.80
N LYS A 81 1.60 25.15 -11.75
CA LYS A 81 1.08 26.20 -12.64
C LYS A 81 1.05 25.77 -14.10
N ASP A 82 1.98 24.93 -14.51
CA ASP A 82 2.17 24.58 -15.92
C ASP A 82 1.35 23.35 -16.30
N TRP A 83 1.07 22.45 -15.34
CA TRP A 83 0.26 21.22 -15.57
C TRP A 83 0.74 20.43 -16.79
N VAL A 84 2.06 20.28 -16.88
CA VAL A 84 2.73 19.60 -17.98
C VAL A 84 2.24 18.16 -18.06
N LYS A 85 1.83 17.74 -19.25
CA LYS A 85 1.36 16.38 -19.51
C LYS A 85 2.54 15.46 -19.80
N TYR A 86 2.61 14.34 -19.10
CA TYR A 86 3.57 13.28 -19.31
C TYR A 86 2.89 11.99 -19.76
N PRO A 87 3.52 11.17 -20.60
CA PRO A 87 3.06 9.81 -20.83
C PRO A 87 3.20 9.00 -19.53
N VAL A 88 2.10 8.42 -19.05
CA VAL A 88 2.05 7.62 -17.84
C VAL A 88 1.83 6.14 -18.18
N LEU A 89 2.72 5.27 -17.70
CA LEU A 89 2.57 3.82 -17.75
C LEU A 89 2.26 3.33 -16.34
N HIS A 90 0.98 3.05 -16.07
CA HIS A 90 0.52 2.54 -14.79
C HIS A 90 0.25 1.04 -14.91
N PHE A 91 1.03 0.24 -14.19
CA PHE A 91 0.90 -1.21 -14.10
C PHE A 91 0.31 -1.58 -12.74
N ASP A 92 -0.82 -2.28 -12.76
CA ASP A 92 -1.42 -2.87 -11.56
C ASP A 92 -1.11 -4.37 -11.57
N MET A 93 -0.45 -4.87 -10.52
CA MET A 93 -0.06 -6.28 -10.39
C MET A 93 -1.05 -7.09 -9.54
N SER A 94 -2.14 -6.48 -9.07
CA SER A 94 -3.13 -7.11 -8.18
C SER A 94 -3.84 -8.32 -8.81
N GLY A 95 -3.89 -8.41 -10.14
CA GLY A 95 -4.51 -9.50 -10.90
C GLY A 95 -3.63 -10.73 -11.10
N ALA A 96 -2.34 -10.67 -10.75
CA ALA A 96 -1.40 -11.79 -10.88
C ALA A 96 -1.26 -12.60 -9.58
N LYS A 97 -2.37 -12.79 -8.86
CA LYS A 97 -2.44 -13.64 -7.66
C LYS A 97 -2.62 -15.09 -8.05
N HIS A 98 -2.06 -16.00 -7.26
CA HIS A 98 -2.20 -17.45 -7.46
C HIS A 98 -1.80 -17.97 -8.86
N VAL A 99 -0.87 -17.29 -9.55
CA VAL A 99 -0.34 -17.71 -10.86
C VAL A 99 0.98 -18.47 -10.73
N ASP A 100 1.25 -19.36 -11.68
CA ASP A 100 2.57 -19.96 -11.88
C ASP A 100 3.43 -19.08 -12.81
N GLY A 101 4.64 -19.54 -13.15
CA GLY A 101 5.57 -18.77 -13.96
C GLY A 101 5.06 -18.46 -15.38
N GLU A 102 4.30 -19.37 -16.00
CA GLU A 102 3.70 -19.12 -17.31
C GLU A 102 2.54 -18.13 -17.21
N GLY A 103 1.69 -18.29 -16.21
CA GLY A 103 0.59 -17.36 -15.92
C GLY A 103 1.08 -15.95 -15.63
N LEU A 104 2.18 -15.80 -14.88
CA LEU A 104 2.79 -14.49 -14.61
C LEU A 104 3.32 -13.84 -15.89
N LYS A 105 4.03 -14.59 -16.75
CA LYS A 105 4.51 -14.06 -18.04
C LYS A 105 3.35 -13.60 -18.92
N HIS A 106 2.30 -14.42 -19.01
CA HIS A 106 1.10 -14.08 -19.76
C HIS A 106 0.41 -12.82 -19.20
N TYR A 107 0.34 -12.69 -17.88
CA TYR A 107 -0.20 -11.49 -17.24
C TYR A 107 0.60 -10.24 -17.62
N LEU A 108 1.93 -10.29 -17.54
CA LEU A 108 2.80 -9.19 -17.95
C LEU A 108 2.61 -8.84 -19.43
N ASP A 109 2.43 -9.85 -20.29
CA ASP A 109 2.14 -9.62 -21.70
C ASP A 109 0.84 -8.84 -21.91
N LEU A 110 -0.21 -9.16 -21.15
CA LEU A 110 -1.51 -8.47 -21.20
C LEU A 110 -1.41 -7.04 -20.66
N GLN A 111 -0.60 -6.80 -19.63
CA GLN A 111 -0.38 -5.47 -19.08
C GLN A 111 0.33 -4.52 -20.06
N LEU A 112 1.20 -5.05 -20.93
CA LEU A 112 1.94 -4.26 -21.92
C LEU A 112 1.11 -3.89 -23.15
N LYS A 113 0.18 -4.76 -23.57
CA LYS A 113 -0.59 -4.62 -24.82
C LYS A 113 -1.28 -3.27 -24.99
N PRO A 114 -2.02 -2.72 -24.00
CA PRO A 114 -2.69 -1.43 -24.16
C PRO A 114 -1.73 -0.28 -24.47
N PHE A 115 -0.53 -0.33 -23.89
CA PHE A 115 0.49 0.69 -24.13
C PHE A 115 1.19 0.49 -25.48
N GLU A 116 1.34 -0.75 -25.94
CA GLU A 116 1.86 -1.05 -27.28
C GLU A 116 0.87 -0.66 -28.38
N GLU A 117 -0.43 -0.77 -28.14
CA GLU A 117 -1.45 -0.21 -29.04
C GLU A 117 -1.31 1.31 -29.16
N LEU A 118 -0.93 1.99 -28.07
CA LEU A 118 -0.78 3.45 -28.04
C LEU A 118 0.56 3.94 -28.61
N TYR A 119 1.68 3.29 -28.26
CA TYR A 119 3.03 3.74 -28.58
C TYR A 119 3.76 2.85 -29.61
N GLY A 120 3.13 1.77 -30.06
CA GLY A 120 3.70 0.78 -30.97
C GLY A 120 4.46 -0.36 -30.25
N SER A 121 4.75 -1.40 -31.02
CA SER A 121 5.57 -2.56 -30.65
C SER A 121 6.68 -2.80 -31.68
N ASP A 122 7.67 -3.61 -31.34
CA ASP A 122 8.70 -4.12 -32.25
C ASP A 122 8.63 -5.66 -32.25
N GLU A 123 8.75 -6.28 -33.42
CA GLU A 123 8.70 -7.75 -33.56
C GLU A 123 9.91 -8.44 -32.93
N ASP A 124 11.02 -7.73 -32.77
CA ASP A 124 12.24 -8.23 -32.12
C ASP A 124 12.13 -8.19 -30.57
N GLU A 125 11.12 -7.52 -30.01
CA GLU A 125 10.87 -7.45 -28.56
C GLU A 125 10.08 -8.68 -28.09
N LEU A 126 10.78 -9.81 -27.97
CA LEU A 126 10.16 -11.11 -27.71
C LEU A 126 9.72 -11.31 -26.25
N TYR A 127 10.44 -10.72 -25.29
CA TYR A 127 10.21 -10.93 -23.86
C TYR A 127 9.62 -9.69 -23.18
N PRO A 128 8.84 -9.85 -22.08
CA PRO A 128 8.21 -8.72 -21.37
C PRO A 128 9.17 -7.59 -20.99
N ASN A 129 10.42 -7.91 -20.62
CA ASN A 129 11.45 -6.93 -20.30
C ASN A 129 11.90 -6.12 -21.52
N ASP A 130 12.05 -6.75 -22.68
CA ASP A 130 12.45 -6.06 -23.92
C ASP A 130 11.33 -5.14 -24.39
N ARG A 131 10.09 -5.63 -24.31
CA ARG A 131 8.88 -4.87 -24.60
C ARG A 131 8.74 -3.65 -23.69
N LEU A 132 8.98 -3.80 -22.38
CA LEU A 132 8.99 -2.65 -21.45
C LEU A 132 10.06 -1.61 -21.80
N ASP A 133 11.28 -2.05 -22.15
CA ASP A 133 12.38 -1.17 -22.57
C ASP A 133 12.02 -0.38 -23.84
N GLY A 134 11.53 -1.09 -24.85
CA GLY A 134 11.06 -0.52 -26.11
C GLY A 134 9.93 0.46 -25.90
N LEU A 135 8.92 0.06 -25.13
CA LEU A 135 7.72 0.83 -24.84
C LEU A 135 8.06 2.18 -24.21
N VAL A 136 8.89 2.20 -23.17
CA VAL A 136 9.28 3.45 -22.51
C VAL A 136 10.05 4.37 -23.46
N LYS A 137 10.95 3.82 -24.30
CA LYS A 137 11.69 4.62 -25.29
C LYS A 137 10.77 5.18 -26.37
N ARG A 138 9.82 4.39 -26.87
CA ARG A 138 8.83 4.81 -27.86
C ARG A 138 7.90 5.87 -27.29
N ALA A 139 7.37 5.68 -26.09
CA ALA A 139 6.55 6.66 -25.40
C ALA A 139 7.29 7.99 -25.21
N HIS A 140 8.55 7.96 -24.76
CA HIS A 140 9.38 9.16 -24.66
C HIS A 140 9.55 9.85 -26.03
N LYS A 141 9.89 9.10 -27.07
CA LYS A 141 10.13 9.65 -28.42
C LYS A 141 8.86 10.26 -29.02
N GLN A 142 7.71 9.60 -28.87
CA GLN A 142 6.45 10.06 -29.46
C GLN A 142 5.85 11.24 -28.72
N ALA A 143 5.86 11.22 -27.38
CA ALA A 143 5.33 12.31 -26.57
C ALA A 143 6.26 13.53 -26.53
N GLY A 144 7.55 13.36 -26.84
CA GLY A 144 8.58 14.40 -26.67
C GLY A 144 8.86 14.74 -25.20
N MET A 145 8.29 13.96 -24.27
CA MET A 145 8.34 14.13 -22.84
C MET A 145 8.81 12.83 -22.19
N LYS A 146 9.58 12.95 -21.11
CA LYS A 146 9.99 11.78 -20.32
C LYS A 146 8.78 11.04 -19.75
N VAL A 147 8.93 9.74 -19.50
CA VAL A 147 7.85 8.83 -19.11
C VAL A 147 7.73 8.73 -17.61
N VAL A 148 6.50 8.67 -17.13
CA VAL A 148 6.18 8.35 -15.73
C VAL A 148 5.78 6.88 -15.66
N VAL A 149 6.41 6.13 -14.76
CA VAL A 149 6.09 4.72 -14.52
C VAL A 149 5.54 4.56 -13.11
N ILE A 150 4.37 3.95 -12.98
CA ILE A 150 3.71 3.67 -11.72
C ILE A 150 3.50 2.16 -11.66
N ILE A 151 3.98 1.52 -10.59
CA ILE A 151 3.82 0.08 -10.36
C ILE A 151 3.06 -0.07 -9.03
N ASP A 152 1.79 -0.45 -9.12
CA ASP A 152 0.94 -0.74 -7.97
C ASP A 152 0.90 -2.24 -7.68
N GLU A 153 0.75 -2.56 -6.39
CA GLU A 153 0.78 -3.91 -5.82
C GLU A 153 1.92 -4.80 -6.36
N TYR A 154 3.12 -4.23 -6.54
CA TYR A 154 4.26 -4.89 -7.21
C TYR A 154 4.61 -6.29 -6.65
N ASP A 155 4.30 -6.53 -5.38
CA ASP A 155 4.59 -7.74 -4.63
C ASP A 155 3.45 -8.79 -4.69
N ALA A 156 2.28 -8.45 -5.24
CA ALA A 156 1.12 -9.34 -5.31
C ALA A 156 1.44 -10.74 -5.89
N PRO A 157 2.22 -10.88 -6.98
CA PRO A 157 2.56 -12.21 -7.50
C PRO A 157 3.39 -13.08 -6.55
N LEU A 158 4.11 -12.45 -5.62
CA LEU A 158 5.02 -13.15 -4.71
C LEU A 158 4.41 -13.39 -3.34
N LEU A 159 3.44 -12.58 -2.92
CA LEU A 159 2.83 -12.66 -1.60
C LEU A 159 2.23 -14.05 -1.35
N ASP A 160 1.50 -14.61 -2.31
CA ASP A 160 0.84 -15.88 -2.13
C ASP A 160 1.81 -17.05 -1.95
N VAL A 161 2.95 -17.02 -2.65
CA VAL A 161 3.96 -18.08 -2.64
C VAL A 161 5.12 -17.80 -1.67
N VAL A 162 5.06 -16.72 -0.88
CA VAL A 162 6.15 -16.31 0.03
C VAL A 162 6.58 -17.41 1.03
N HIS A 163 5.68 -18.35 1.30
CA HIS A 163 5.91 -19.47 2.19
C HIS A 163 6.54 -20.69 1.48
N GLU A 164 6.53 -20.74 0.15
CA GLU A 164 6.99 -21.82 -0.74
C GLU A 164 8.35 -21.47 -1.34
N LYS A 165 9.35 -22.36 -1.26
CA LYS A 165 10.72 -22.02 -1.72
C LYS A 165 10.87 -22.00 -3.24
N GLU A 166 10.33 -23.01 -3.93
CA GLU A 166 10.55 -23.22 -5.36
C GLU A 166 9.77 -22.20 -6.20
N ASN A 167 8.45 -22.12 -5.99
CA ASN A 167 7.58 -21.19 -6.70
C ASN A 167 7.98 -19.72 -6.47
N LEU A 168 8.38 -19.35 -5.24
CA LEU A 168 8.87 -18.01 -4.97
C LEU A 168 10.12 -17.68 -5.81
N ALA A 169 11.07 -18.59 -5.90
CA ALA A 169 12.32 -18.35 -6.64
C ALA A 169 12.05 -18.13 -8.14
N GLU A 170 11.14 -18.91 -8.72
CA GLU A 170 10.74 -18.78 -10.13
C GLU A 170 10.02 -17.45 -10.40
N LEU A 171 8.94 -17.15 -9.68
CA LEU A 171 8.15 -15.92 -9.90
C LEU A 171 8.99 -14.67 -9.66
N ARG A 172 9.85 -14.70 -8.65
CA ARG A 172 10.77 -13.59 -8.34
C ARG A 172 11.75 -13.33 -9.48
N LEU A 173 12.28 -14.38 -10.13
CA LEU A 173 13.17 -14.23 -11.28
C LEU A 173 12.44 -13.59 -12.47
N ILE A 174 11.19 -13.97 -12.71
CA ILE A 174 10.36 -13.37 -13.77
C ILE A 174 10.15 -11.87 -13.48
N MET A 175 9.79 -11.51 -12.24
CA MET A 175 9.62 -10.11 -11.84
C MET A 175 10.93 -9.32 -11.92
N GLN A 176 12.06 -9.90 -11.47
CA GLN A 176 13.40 -9.31 -11.60
C GLN A 176 13.70 -8.96 -13.05
N ASN A 177 13.53 -9.94 -13.95
CA ASN A 177 13.80 -9.74 -15.37
C ASN A 177 12.91 -8.64 -15.96
N PHE A 178 11.60 -8.67 -15.67
CA PHE A 178 10.65 -7.68 -16.15
C PHE A 178 11.04 -6.24 -15.79
N TYR A 179 11.46 -5.99 -14.55
CA TYR A 179 11.80 -4.64 -14.09
C TYR A 179 13.27 -4.22 -14.30
N SER A 180 14.17 -5.17 -14.61
CA SER A 180 15.59 -4.87 -14.89
C SER A 180 15.84 -3.70 -15.86
N PRO A 181 15.03 -3.46 -16.92
CA PRO A 181 15.25 -2.34 -17.82
C PRO A 181 15.11 -0.96 -17.15
N LEU A 182 14.34 -0.84 -16.07
CA LEU A 182 14.08 0.45 -15.42
C LEU A 182 15.36 1.19 -15.03
N LYS A 183 16.44 0.45 -14.72
CA LYS A 183 17.74 1.03 -14.40
C LYS A 183 18.34 1.78 -15.59
N LYS A 184 18.39 1.16 -16.77
CA LYS A 184 18.93 1.77 -18.00
C LYS A 184 17.98 2.83 -18.57
N LEU A 185 16.69 2.73 -18.25
CA LEU A 185 15.67 3.69 -18.70
C LEU A 185 15.69 5.02 -17.94
N GLY A 186 16.49 5.18 -16.88
CA GLY A 186 16.58 6.42 -16.09
C GLY A 186 16.63 7.73 -16.90
N PRO A 187 17.38 7.84 -18.02
CA PRO A 187 17.35 9.03 -18.89
C PRO A 187 16.00 9.33 -19.56
N HIS A 188 15.16 8.32 -19.73
CA HIS A 188 13.83 8.39 -20.32
C HIS A 188 12.71 8.56 -19.28
N LEU A 189 13.01 8.44 -17.99
CA LEU A 189 12.02 8.54 -16.91
C LEU A 189 11.98 9.94 -16.28
N GLU A 190 10.76 10.47 -16.13
CA GLU A 190 10.49 11.67 -15.32
C GLU A 190 10.29 11.26 -13.85
N PHE A 191 9.53 10.19 -13.63
CA PHE A 191 9.15 9.72 -12.31
C PHE A 191 8.87 8.22 -12.31
N LEU A 192 9.30 7.53 -11.27
CA LEU A 192 9.07 6.12 -11.01
C LEU A 192 8.48 5.98 -9.61
N PHE A 193 7.27 5.45 -9.51
CA PHE A 193 6.62 5.15 -8.24
C PHE A 193 6.34 3.66 -8.13
N ILE A 194 6.78 3.03 -7.05
CA ILE A 194 6.56 1.62 -6.78
C ILE A 194 5.92 1.48 -5.42
N THR A 195 4.82 0.73 -5.35
CA THR A 195 4.08 0.57 -4.10
C THR A 195 3.57 -0.85 -3.91
N GLY A 196 3.53 -1.29 -2.66
CA GLY A 196 3.13 -2.64 -2.28
C GLY A 196 2.95 -2.81 -0.78
N ILE A 197 2.74 -4.04 -0.32
CA ILE A 197 2.60 -4.32 1.11
C ILE A 197 3.98 -4.50 1.75
N THR A 198 4.84 -5.26 1.08
CA THR A 198 6.09 -5.74 1.64
C THR A 198 7.30 -5.03 1.05
N LYS A 199 8.42 -5.03 1.79
CA LYS A 199 9.73 -4.55 1.33
C LYS A 199 10.61 -5.68 0.79
N PHE A 200 10.30 -6.94 1.10
CA PHE A 200 11.15 -8.10 0.77
C PHE A 200 11.32 -8.32 -0.74
N SER A 201 10.27 -7.99 -1.48
CA SER A 201 10.27 -7.98 -2.94
C SER A 201 11.19 -6.87 -3.48
N GLN A 202 11.40 -5.74 -2.78
CA GLN A 202 12.36 -4.71 -3.19
C GLN A 202 13.81 -5.18 -3.11
N LEU A 203 14.22 -5.81 -1.99
CA LEU A 203 15.59 -6.29 -1.80
C LEU A 203 16.00 -7.37 -2.82
N SER A 204 15.02 -8.09 -3.37
CA SER A 204 15.27 -9.15 -4.33
C SER A 204 15.01 -8.71 -5.78
N ILE A 205 13.86 -8.10 -6.07
CA ILE A 205 13.44 -7.70 -7.43
C ILE A 205 14.17 -6.46 -7.92
N PHE A 206 14.31 -5.47 -7.05
CA PHE A 206 14.86 -4.16 -7.39
C PHE A 206 16.29 -3.97 -6.88
N SER A 207 17.00 -5.06 -6.57
CA SER A 207 18.40 -5.03 -6.13
C SER A 207 19.31 -4.29 -7.14
N GLU A 208 18.92 -4.29 -8.42
CA GLU A 208 19.62 -3.57 -9.47
C GLU A 208 19.32 -2.05 -9.49
N LEU A 209 18.18 -1.62 -8.91
CA LEU A 209 17.74 -0.22 -8.81
C LEU A 209 18.27 0.42 -7.52
N ASN A 210 19.54 0.81 -7.55
CA ASN A 210 20.25 1.41 -6.42
C ASN A 210 19.83 2.85 -6.06
N ASN A 211 18.91 3.47 -6.80
CA ASN A 211 18.49 4.87 -6.62
C ASN A 211 17.03 5.01 -6.16
N LEU A 212 16.42 3.97 -5.57
CA LEU A 212 15.05 4.04 -5.04
C LEU A 212 15.03 4.64 -3.64
N ASP A 213 14.38 5.80 -3.49
CA ASP A 213 14.08 6.40 -2.20
C ASP A 213 12.94 5.61 -1.52
N ASN A 214 13.30 4.75 -0.57
CA ASN A 214 12.32 4.08 0.27
C ASN A 214 11.80 5.06 1.32
N ILE A 215 10.64 5.65 1.04
CA ILE A 215 10.01 6.65 1.90
C ILE A 215 9.16 6.03 3.01
N SER A 216 9.08 4.70 3.11
CA SER A 216 8.16 4.02 4.02
C SER A 216 8.40 4.35 5.48
N MET A 217 9.67 4.52 5.87
CA MET A 217 10.09 4.80 7.26
C MET A 217 10.55 6.25 7.47
N PHE A 218 10.26 7.15 6.54
CA PHE A 218 10.59 8.57 6.70
C PHE A 218 9.46 9.28 7.44
N ASP A 219 9.80 9.96 8.55
CA ASP A 219 8.85 10.63 9.44
C ASP A 219 7.94 11.61 8.69
N GLN A 220 8.51 12.41 7.79
CA GLN A 220 7.74 13.39 7.02
C GLN A 220 6.68 12.78 6.09
N TYR A 221 6.76 11.47 5.81
CA TYR A 221 5.83 10.75 4.94
C TYR A 221 5.01 9.69 5.71
N SER A 222 5.01 9.71 7.05
CA SER A 222 4.29 8.72 7.86
C SER A 222 2.79 8.68 7.52
N ALA A 223 2.16 9.85 7.38
CA ALA A 223 0.74 10.01 7.08
C ALA A 223 0.42 10.19 5.57
N ILE A 224 1.35 9.82 4.67
CA ILE A 224 1.10 9.85 3.20
C ILE A 224 -0.07 8.97 2.78
N CYS A 225 -0.28 7.88 3.54
CA CYS A 225 -1.40 6.97 3.44
C CYS A 225 -2.05 6.82 4.83
N GLY A 226 -3.35 6.54 4.85
CA GLY A 226 -4.16 6.59 6.07
C GLY A 226 -4.63 7.99 6.43
N ILE A 227 -5.34 8.09 7.56
CA ILE A 227 -5.88 9.35 8.07
C ILE A 227 -5.12 9.71 9.35
N SER A 228 -4.49 10.86 9.39
CA SER A 228 -3.86 11.36 10.60
C SER A 228 -4.89 11.83 11.62
N LYS A 229 -4.51 11.88 12.91
CA LYS A 229 -5.32 12.51 13.95
C LYS A 229 -5.68 13.97 13.61
N THR A 230 -4.75 14.69 12.98
CA THR A 230 -4.97 16.08 12.56
C THR A 230 -6.06 16.16 11.50
N GLU A 231 -6.02 15.31 10.48
CA GLU A 231 -7.04 15.26 9.42
C GLU A 231 -8.41 14.82 9.96
N LEU A 232 -8.43 13.87 10.90
CA LEU A 232 -9.66 13.41 11.54
C LEU A 232 -10.35 14.53 12.33
N THR A 233 -9.59 15.35 13.06
CA THR A 233 -10.14 16.42 13.92
C THR A 233 -10.38 17.74 13.21
N THR A 234 -9.90 17.89 11.96
CA THR A 234 -10.07 19.11 11.16
C THR A 234 -10.97 18.88 9.95
N VAL A 235 -10.53 18.05 9.00
CA VAL A 235 -11.24 17.77 7.74
C VAL A 235 -12.49 16.93 7.99
N MET A 236 -12.39 15.94 8.87
CA MET A 236 -13.47 14.97 9.13
C MET A 236 -14.22 15.22 10.44
N LYS A 237 -14.08 16.42 11.02
CA LYS A 237 -14.74 16.77 12.28
C LYS A 237 -16.27 16.60 12.22
N PRO A 238 -16.97 17.08 11.16
CA PRO A 238 -18.42 16.90 11.06
C PRO A 238 -18.82 15.42 11.02
N ASP A 239 -18.00 14.56 10.41
CA ASP A 239 -18.23 13.12 10.30
C ASP A 239 -18.17 12.44 11.67
N VAL A 240 -17.20 12.82 12.49
CA VAL A 240 -17.05 12.32 13.87
C VAL A 240 -18.20 12.83 14.77
N GLU A 241 -18.60 14.09 14.63
CA GLU A 241 -19.76 14.64 15.34
C GLU A 241 -21.06 13.91 14.98
N ALA A 242 -21.25 13.61 13.69
CA ALA A 242 -22.39 12.84 13.21
C ALA A 242 -22.40 11.40 13.77
N LEU A 243 -21.26 10.72 13.77
CA LEU A 243 -21.12 9.41 14.38
C LEU A 243 -21.41 9.44 15.88
N GLY A 244 -20.88 10.44 16.61
CA GLY A 244 -21.13 10.61 18.04
C GLY A 244 -22.63 10.77 18.34
N LYS A 245 -23.33 11.60 17.56
CA LYS A 245 -24.80 11.72 17.66
C LYS A 245 -25.52 10.39 17.41
N ALA A 246 -25.08 9.60 16.44
CA ALA A 246 -25.70 8.30 16.13
C ALA A 246 -25.44 7.25 17.22
N LEU A 247 -24.28 7.29 17.87
CA LEU A 247 -23.91 6.41 18.99
C LEU A 247 -24.47 6.90 20.33
N GLY A 248 -24.93 8.15 20.42
CA GLY A 248 -25.45 8.76 21.64
C GLY A 248 -24.35 9.17 22.63
N VAL A 249 -23.16 9.48 22.14
CA VAL A 249 -21.99 9.87 22.94
C VAL A 249 -21.49 11.27 22.55
N SER A 250 -20.64 11.86 23.39
CA SER A 250 -20.01 13.16 23.08
C SER A 250 -19.03 13.05 21.90
N TYR A 251 -18.63 14.19 21.32
CA TYR A 251 -17.61 14.22 20.28
C TYR A 251 -16.28 13.64 20.81
N GLU A 252 -15.90 14.01 22.03
CA GLU A 252 -14.68 13.58 22.69
C GLU A 252 -14.69 12.06 22.95
N ASP A 253 -15.81 11.52 23.43
CA ASP A 253 -15.95 10.08 23.65
C ASP A 253 -15.93 9.30 22.33
N CYS A 254 -16.59 9.81 21.29
CA CYS A 254 -16.58 9.20 19.96
C CYS A 254 -15.16 9.19 19.35
N LEU A 255 -14.44 10.31 19.45
CA LEU A 255 -13.06 10.42 18.99
C LEU A 255 -12.14 9.44 19.73
N GLU A 256 -12.32 9.29 21.05
CA GLU A 256 -11.56 8.34 21.84
C GLU A 256 -11.90 6.88 21.47
N GLU A 257 -13.16 6.55 21.20
CA GLU A 257 -13.56 5.22 20.74
C GLU A 257 -12.96 4.90 19.36
N LEU A 258 -13.02 5.85 18.42
CA LEU A 258 -12.34 5.74 17.11
C LEU A 258 -10.83 5.55 17.27
N ARG A 259 -10.21 6.27 18.22
CA ARG A 259 -8.78 6.13 18.52
C ARG A 259 -8.46 4.73 19.01
N GLN A 260 -9.22 4.21 19.97
CA GLN A 260 -8.99 2.87 20.52
C GLN A 260 -9.17 1.76 19.48
N TYR A 261 -10.10 1.94 18.54
CA TYR A 261 -10.42 0.92 17.54
C TYR A 261 -9.59 0.99 16.26
N TYR A 262 -9.21 2.18 15.78
CA TYR A 262 -8.67 2.35 14.42
C TYR A 262 -7.33 3.07 14.34
N ASP A 263 -6.87 3.73 15.41
CA ASP A 263 -5.57 4.42 15.46
C ASP A 263 -4.41 3.44 15.77
N GLY A 264 -3.21 3.98 15.91
CA GLY A 264 -2.07 3.31 16.51
C GLY A 264 -1.12 2.71 15.49
N TYR A 265 -1.20 3.11 14.22
CA TYR A 265 -0.23 2.74 13.21
C TYR A 265 0.90 3.77 13.14
N HIS A 266 2.09 3.36 13.55
CA HIS A 266 3.35 4.10 13.42
C HIS A 266 4.29 3.40 12.45
N PHE A 267 4.78 4.14 11.45
CA PHE A 267 5.61 3.62 10.35
C PHE A 267 7.10 3.97 10.45
N SER A 268 7.45 4.86 11.38
CA SER A 268 8.80 5.41 11.56
C SER A 268 9.05 5.77 13.04
N GLU A 269 10.25 6.25 13.36
CA GLU A 269 10.66 6.64 14.71
C GLU A 269 9.78 7.77 15.28
N HIS A 270 9.51 8.81 14.48
CA HIS A 270 8.68 9.95 14.84
C HIS A 270 7.44 10.02 13.95
N SER A 271 6.77 8.88 13.77
CA SER A 271 5.53 8.79 13.01
C SER A 271 4.40 9.56 13.69
N GLU A 272 3.62 10.29 12.90
CA GLU A 272 2.29 10.73 13.31
C GLU A 272 1.39 9.52 13.62
N ASP A 273 0.40 9.70 14.49
CA ASP A 273 -0.69 8.75 14.73
C ASP A 273 -1.56 8.62 13.47
N VAL A 274 -1.55 7.44 12.86
CA VAL A 274 -2.30 7.14 11.64
C VAL A 274 -3.41 6.13 11.92
N PHE A 275 -4.62 6.50 11.51
CA PHE A 275 -5.81 5.67 11.53
C PHE A 275 -5.90 4.82 10.26
N ASN A 276 -6.41 3.59 10.41
CA ASN A 276 -6.77 2.74 9.28
C ASN A 276 -7.91 3.40 8.49
N PRO A 277 -7.68 3.84 7.23
CA PRO A 277 -8.68 4.62 6.51
C PRO A 277 -9.89 3.75 6.12
N PHE A 278 -9.70 2.47 5.83
CA PHE A 278 -10.80 1.58 5.47
C PHE A 278 -11.76 1.38 6.64
N SER A 279 -11.24 1.05 7.83
CA SER A 279 -12.08 0.85 9.00
C SER A 279 -12.78 2.15 9.44
N LEU A 280 -12.05 3.26 9.44
CA LEU A 280 -12.59 4.57 9.79
C LEU A 280 -13.72 4.99 8.85
N ILE A 281 -13.50 4.94 7.53
CA ILE A 281 -14.52 5.32 6.54
C ILE A 281 -15.74 4.38 6.61
N ARG A 282 -15.54 3.09 6.83
CA ARG A 282 -16.64 2.13 7.05
C ARG A 282 -17.45 2.44 8.30
N ALA A 283 -16.79 2.82 9.39
CA ALA A 283 -17.45 3.17 10.64
C ALA A 283 -18.29 4.44 10.50
N LEU A 284 -17.74 5.46 9.84
CA LEU A 284 -18.44 6.72 9.56
C LEU A 284 -19.59 6.52 8.59
N SER A 285 -19.41 5.74 7.52
CA SER A 285 -20.47 5.43 6.55
C SER A 285 -21.58 4.56 7.15
N GLY A 286 -21.22 3.58 7.98
CA GLY A 286 -22.15 2.65 8.61
C GLY A 286 -22.73 3.14 9.94
N GLN A 287 -22.23 4.28 10.45
CA GLN A 287 -22.60 4.88 11.72
C GLN A 287 -22.46 3.89 12.90
N LYS A 288 -21.41 3.08 12.87
CA LYS A 288 -21.15 2.01 13.82
C LYS A 288 -19.65 1.71 13.91
N ILE A 289 -19.14 1.53 15.12
CA ILE A 289 -17.77 1.05 15.33
C ILE A 289 -17.77 -0.48 15.34
N GLY A 290 -16.79 -1.07 14.64
CA GLY A 290 -16.68 -2.50 14.43
C GLY A 290 -15.38 -2.91 13.72
N ALA A 291 -15.15 -4.21 13.61
CA ALA A 291 -13.96 -4.79 12.99
C ALA A 291 -14.14 -4.91 11.46
N TYR A 292 -13.84 -3.84 10.73
CA TYR A 292 -14.03 -3.75 9.28
C TYR A 292 -12.81 -4.21 8.48
N TRP A 293 -11.60 -3.82 8.86
CA TRP A 293 -10.37 -4.24 8.22
C TRP A 293 -10.09 -5.71 8.49
N PHE A 294 -10.16 -6.16 9.75
CA PHE A 294 -9.93 -7.56 10.09
C PHE A 294 -11.06 -8.46 9.56
N GLY A 295 -12.32 -8.03 9.68
CA GLY A 295 -13.50 -8.78 9.24
C GLY A 295 -13.62 -8.95 7.72
N SER A 296 -12.74 -8.28 6.97
CA SER A 296 -12.72 -8.36 5.51
C SER A 296 -11.79 -9.42 4.93
N GLY A 297 -11.35 -10.36 5.78
CA GLY A 297 -10.54 -11.52 5.42
C GLY A 297 -9.07 -11.35 5.78
N THR A 298 -8.49 -12.37 6.41
CA THR A 298 -7.04 -12.46 6.60
C THR A 298 -6.41 -13.10 5.36
N PRO A 299 -5.36 -12.50 4.76
CA PRO A 299 -4.69 -13.09 3.61
C PRO A 299 -4.14 -14.49 3.90
N SER A 300 -4.32 -15.41 2.96
CA SER A 300 -3.89 -16.81 3.11
C SER A 300 -2.38 -16.93 3.36
N TYR A 301 -1.57 -16.10 2.71
CA TYR A 301 -0.11 -16.07 2.90
C TYR A 301 0.28 -15.80 4.36
N LEU A 302 -0.49 -14.96 5.07
CA LEU A 302 -0.20 -14.64 6.46
C LEU A 302 -0.49 -15.84 7.35
N ILE A 303 -1.63 -16.50 7.15
CA ILE A 303 -2.01 -17.70 7.91
C ILE A 303 -0.95 -18.80 7.71
N LYS A 304 -0.57 -19.06 6.46
CA LYS A 304 0.46 -20.04 6.13
C LYS A 304 1.83 -19.65 6.71
N GLY A 305 2.16 -18.35 6.72
CA GLY A 305 3.36 -17.82 7.38
C GLY A 305 3.37 -18.04 8.89
N LEU A 306 2.26 -17.72 9.57
CA LEU A 306 2.10 -17.94 11.01
C LEU A 306 2.26 -19.42 11.39
N GLN A 307 1.67 -20.33 10.58
CA GLN A 307 1.82 -21.77 10.74
C GLN A 307 3.27 -22.22 10.54
N LYS A 308 3.93 -21.80 9.45
CA LYS A 308 5.33 -22.14 9.15
C LYS A 308 6.29 -21.74 10.27
N TYR A 309 6.11 -20.54 10.83
CA TYR A 309 6.97 -20.00 11.88
C TYR A 309 6.49 -20.27 13.32
N HIS A 310 5.42 -21.06 13.49
CA HIS A 310 4.90 -21.47 14.80
C HIS A 310 4.69 -20.29 15.77
N VAL A 311 4.07 -19.22 15.28
CA VAL A 311 3.96 -17.96 16.03
C VAL A 311 2.94 -18.08 17.17
N ASN A 312 3.38 -17.87 18.41
CA ASN A 312 2.51 -17.85 19.59
C ASN A 312 2.08 -16.41 19.98
N VAL A 313 0.85 -16.26 20.50
CA VAL A 313 0.24 -15.01 20.98
C VAL A 313 1.15 -14.30 22.00
N THR A 314 1.78 -15.04 22.92
CA THR A 314 2.61 -14.48 24.00
C THR A 314 3.91 -13.84 23.52
N ASP A 315 4.40 -14.22 22.34
CA ASP A 315 5.73 -13.81 21.87
C ASP A 315 5.70 -12.52 21.04
N ILE A 316 4.52 -12.01 20.69
CA ILE A 316 4.37 -10.97 19.67
C ILE A 316 4.56 -9.55 20.24
N GLU A 317 4.05 -9.24 21.43
CA GLU A 317 4.02 -7.87 21.98
C GLU A 317 5.31 -7.46 22.73
N GLN A 318 6.25 -8.39 22.96
CA GLN A 318 7.45 -8.13 23.78
C GLN A 318 8.77 -8.11 22.99
N LYS A 319 8.73 -8.34 21.67
CA LYS A 319 9.95 -8.37 20.85
C LYS A 319 10.48 -6.96 20.60
N SER A 320 11.72 -6.74 21.01
CA SER A 320 12.52 -5.59 20.55
C SER A 320 13.23 -5.99 19.26
N VAL A 321 13.08 -5.20 18.21
CA VAL A 321 13.60 -5.48 16.86
C VAL A 321 14.37 -4.30 16.30
N SER A 322 15.39 -4.55 15.52
CA SER A 322 16.15 -3.55 14.78
C SER A 322 15.46 -3.20 13.45
N VAL A 323 15.98 -2.18 12.75
CA VAL A 323 15.56 -1.91 11.35
C VAL A 323 15.83 -3.11 10.45
N ASP A 324 16.96 -3.79 10.67
CA ASP A 324 17.41 -4.93 9.86
C ASP A 324 16.46 -6.12 9.96
N ASP A 325 15.77 -6.27 11.10
CA ASP A 325 14.73 -7.29 11.27
C ASP A 325 13.51 -7.03 10.37
N PHE A 326 13.27 -5.80 9.91
CA PHE A 326 12.24 -5.50 8.93
C PHE A 326 12.70 -5.68 7.48
N ASP A 327 14.02 -5.79 7.26
CA ASP A 327 14.66 -5.75 5.95
C ASP A 327 15.31 -7.10 5.60
N VAL A 328 14.53 -8.17 5.76
CA VAL A 328 14.99 -9.56 5.56
C VAL A 328 14.37 -10.15 4.29
N SER A 329 15.16 -10.67 3.35
CA SER A 329 14.60 -11.31 2.15
C SER A 329 13.73 -12.52 2.52
N PRO A 330 12.69 -12.88 1.72
CA PRO A 330 11.76 -13.93 2.12
C PRO A 330 12.43 -15.30 2.34
N GLU A 331 13.53 -15.56 1.63
CA GLU A 331 14.31 -16.80 1.72
C GLU A 331 15.13 -16.90 3.02
N GLN A 332 15.47 -15.74 3.60
CA GLN A 332 16.26 -15.63 4.84
C GLN A 332 15.37 -15.44 6.07
N MET A 333 14.05 -15.31 5.90
CA MET A 333 13.11 -15.12 6.99
C MET A 333 13.12 -16.33 7.95
N THR A 334 13.47 -16.07 9.20
CA THR A 334 13.42 -17.03 10.31
C THR A 334 12.20 -16.82 11.23
N SER A 335 11.41 -15.77 10.99
CA SER A 335 10.19 -15.46 11.75
C SER A 335 9.13 -14.78 10.89
N ALA A 336 7.86 -14.80 11.32
CA ALA A 336 6.77 -14.08 10.65
C ALA A 336 6.69 -12.59 11.05
N LEU A 337 7.56 -12.11 11.93
CA LEU A 337 7.53 -10.72 12.42
C LEU A 337 7.58 -9.68 11.29
N PRO A 338 8.43 -9.83 10.25
CA PRO A 338 8.50 -8.87 9.17
C PRO A 338 7.18 -8.83 8.37
N LEU A 339 6.56 -10.01 8.13
CA LEU A 339 5.25 -10.11 7.49
C LEU A 339 4.18 -9.41 8.33
N LEU A 340 4.12 -9.68 9.63
CA LEU A 340 3.13 -9.11 10.54
C LEU A 340 3.20 -7.59 10.62
N TYR A 341 4.41 -7.02 10.69
CA TYR A 341 4.61 -5.57 10.67
C TYR A 341 4.17 -4.95 9.34
N GLN A 342 4.71 -5.45 8.22
CA GLN A 342 4.46 -4.86 6.90
C GLN A 342 3.01 -5.00 6.44
N SER A 343 2.33 -6.08 6.85
CA SER A 343 0.89 -6.28 6.60
C SER A 343 -0.02 -5.54 7.59
N GLY A 344 0.53 -4.82 8.58
CA GLY A 344 -0.21 -3.95 9.49
C GLY A 344 -0.84 -4.65 10.70
N TYR A 345 -0.47 -5.90 10.98
CA TYR A 345 -0.89 -6.60 12.19
C TYR A 345 -0.02 -6.23 13.40
N LEU A 346 1.18 -5.72 13.16
CA LEU A 346 2.03 -5.10 14.17
C LEU A 346 2.44 -3.70 13.73
N THR A 347 2.80 -2.90 14.73
CA THR A 347 3.26 -1.53 14.54
C THR A 347 4.33 -1.16 15.57
N ILE A 348 5.03 -0.07 15.33
CA ILE A 348 6.00 0.48 16.25
C ILE A 348 5.27 1.10 17.44
N LYS A 349 5.50 0.61 18.65
CA LYS A 349 4.96 1.21 19.88
C LYS A 349 5.95 2.14 20.57
N GLN A 350 7.24 1.93 20.34
CA GLN A 350 8.30 2.73 20.93
C GLN A 350 9.60 2.52 20.18
N TYR A 351 10.35 3.59 19.95
CA TYR A 351 11.76 3.52 19.57
C TYR A 351 12.66 3.66 20.80
N LYS A 352 13.74 2.86 20.84
CA LYS A 352 14.76 2.85 21.89
C LYS A 352 16.08 3.36 21.30
N PRO A 353 16.41 4.65 21.46
CA PRO A 353 17.60 5.26 20.84
C PRO A 353 18.91 4.58 21.23
N PHE A 354 19.04 4.15 22.48
CA PHE A 354 20.26 3.53 23.00
C PHE A 354 20.62 2.21 22.27
N THR A 355 19.62 1.40 21.95
CA THR A 355 19.79 0.10 21.26
C THR A 355 19.48 0.17 19.76
N LYS A 356 19.06 1.34 19.25
CA LYS A 356 18.53 1.53 17.88
C LYS A 356 17.49 0.49 17.50
N SER A 357 16.58 0.19 18.43
CA SER A 357 15.56 -0.85 18.26
C SER A 357 14.15 -0.35 18.56
N TYR A 358 13.17 -1.01 17.97
CA TYR A 358 11.76 -0.74 18.11
C TYR A 358 11.11 -1.81 18.97
N LYS A 359 10.16 -1.41 19.81
CA LYS A 359 9.22 -2.31 20.46
C LYS A 359 7.96 -2.39 19.59
N LEU A 360 7.57 -3.60 19.22
CA LEU A 360 6.35 -3.83 18.45
C LEU A 360 5.15 -4.18 19.33
N GLY A 361 3.95 -3.96 18.80
CA GLY A 361 2.69 -4.45 19.38
C GLY A 361 1.53 -4.29 18.41
N TYR A 362 0.33 -4.70 18.83
CA TYR A 362 -0.88 -4.49 18.03
C TYR A 362 -1.23 -3.01 17.93
N PRO A 363 -1.62 -2.49 16.76
CA PRO A 363 -1.97 -1.08 16.59
C PRO A 363 -3.14 -0.67 17.47
N ASN A 364 -4.24 -1.42 17.43
CA ASN A 364 -5.49 -1.09 18.09
C ASN A 364 -6.26 -2.34 18.53
N GLN A 365 -7.42 -2.11 19.15
CA GLN A 365 -8.33 -3.17 19.61
C GLN A 365 -8.85 -4.03 18.45
N GLU A 366 -9.14 -3.45 17.29
CA GLU A 366 -9.62 -4.21 16.12
C GLU A 366 -8.64 -5.32 15.75
N VAL A 367 -7.36 -4.96 15.56
CA VAL A 367 -6.33 -5.91 15.16
C VAL A 367 -6.01 -6.90 16.28
N LYS A 368 -5.95 -6.43 17.54
CA LYS A 368 -5.68 -7.31 18.68
C LYS A 368 -6.75 -8.41 18.81
N ILE A 369 -8.02 -8.03 18.85
CA ILE A 369 -9.14 -8.98 18.98
C ILE A 369 -9.17 -9.94 17.78
N GLY A 370 -8.95 -9.42 16.58
CA GLY A 370 -8.88 -10.24 15.37
C GLY A 370 -7.75 -11.28 15.44
N MET A 371 -6.55 -10.85 15.80
CA MET A 371 -5.38 -11.73 15.89
C MET A 371 -5.52 -12.79 16.97
N GLU A 372 -6.05 -12.45 18.14
CA GLU A 372 -6.33 -13.42 19.20
C GLU A 372 -7.31 -14.50 18.73
N LYS A 373 -8.38 -14.12 18.01
CA LYS A 373 -9.33 -15.06 17.41
C LYS A 373 -8.69 -15.94 16.34
N LEU A 374 -7.89 -15.35 15.46
CA LEU A 374 -7.21 -16.09 14.39
C LEU A 374 -6.21 -17.11 14.94
N LEU A 375 -5.37 -16.69 15.89
CA LEU A 375 -4.39 -17.58 16.52
C LEU A 375 -5.08 -18.69 17.31
N ALA A 376 -6.20 -18.38 18.00
CA ALA A 376 -7.02 -19.40 18.61
C ALA A 376 -7.49 -20.44 17.57
N VAL A 377 -8.01 -20.02 16.41
CA VAL A 377 -8.44 -20.95 15.36
C VAL A 377 -7.29 -21.77 14.77
N ILE A 378 -6.11 -21.17 14.55
CA ILE A 378 -4.94 -21.85 13.98
C ILE A 378 -4.44 -22.96 14.92
N TYR A 379 -4.52 -22.75 16.24
CA TYR A 379 -3.94 -23.64 17.25
C TYR A 379 -4.99 -24.39 18.10
N ASP A 380 -6.28 -24.24 17.80
CA ASP A 380 -7.34 -25.04 18.39
C ASP A 380 -7.35 -26.44 17.76
N SER A 381 -7.21 -27.46 18.62
CA SER A 381 -7.14 -28.87 18.24
C SER A 381 -8.46 -29.47 17.79
N THR A 382 -9.57 -28.70 17.76
CA THR A 382 -10.93 -29.19 17.50
C THR A 382 -11.46 -29.05 16.06
N GLN A 383 -10.61 -28.80 15.06
CA GLN A 383 -10.99 -28.76 13.63
C GLN A 383 -12.19 -27.83 13.30
N ARG A 384 -12.25 -26.62 13.89
CA ARG A 384 -13.09 -25.57 13.26
C ARG A 384 -12.41 -25.15 11.97
N THR A 385 -13.08 -25.42 10.85
CA THR A 385 -12.55 -25.22 9.51
C THR A 385 -12.09 -23.77 9.33
N ILE A 386 -10.80 -23.59 9.03
CA ILE A 386 -10.16 -22.29 8.77
C ILE A 386 -10.85 -21.54 7.59
N SER A 387 -11.73 -22.23 6.85
CA SER A 387 -12.52 -21.72 5.72
C SER A 387 -13.35 -20.47 6.03
N ASP A 388 -13.84 -20.29 7.27
CA ASP A 388 -14.69 -19.14 7.61
C ASP A 388 -13.90 -17.83 7.74
N TRP A 389 -12.56 -17.92 7.83
CA TRP A 389 -11.63 -16.79 8.01
C TRP A 389 -10.74 -16.55 6.80
N ILE A 390 -10.67 -17.52 5.88
CA ILE A 390 -9.93 -17.46 4.62
C ILE A 390 -10.87 -16.95 3.53
N ILE A 391 -10.55 -15.82 2.93
CA ILE A 391 -11.08 -15.52 1.60
C ILE A 391 -10.20 -16.27 0.60
N LYS A 392 -10.80 -17.20 -0.16
CA LYS A 392 -10.26 -17.55 -1.48
C LYS A 392 -10.50 -16.30 -2.33
N GLU A 393 -9.49 -15.45 -2.48
CA GLU A 393 -9.61 -14.29 -3.34
C GLU A 393 -9.77 -14.81 -4.77
N GLY A 394 -10.93 -14.51 -5.37
CA GLY A 394 -11.18 -14.73 -6.79
C GLY A 394 -10.90 -13.46 -7.59
#